data_AF-A9VEP3-F1
#
_entry.id   AF-A9VEP3-F1
#
_cell.length_a   1.000
_cell.length_b   1.000
_cell.length_c   1.000
_cell.angle_alpha   90.00
_cell.angle_beta   90.00
_cell.angle_gamma   90.00
#
_symmetry.space_group_name_H-M   'P 1'
#
loop_
_entity.id
_entity.type
_entity.pdbx_description
1 polymer ?
#
loop_
_entity_poly.entity_id
_entity_poly.type
_entity_poly.pdbx_seq_one_letter_code
_entity_poly.pdbx_strand_id
1 'polypeptide(L)'
;MGVLAKLFGGGKAKRREELLVNVTTNIDPHTLWKSIGELGEGTFGVVRKVKHLHTGELAAAKVIPIESEEDLEDYIVEVDILAECKHETVVGLRGAYLWQNNLWIVLELCEGGALDDSLI
;
A
#
# COMPACT_ATOMS: atom_id res chain seq x y z
N MET A 1 -8.27 -33.87 -32.48
CA MET A 1 -8.52 -32.42 -32.42
C MET A 1 -8.90 -32.06 -30.99
N GLY A 2 -7.96 -31.53 -30.20
CA GLY A 2 -8.18 -31.22 -28.78
C GLY A 2 -6.86 -31.20 -28.01
N VAL A 3 -5.91 -30.47 -28.55
CA VAL A 3 -4.52 -30.32 -28.13
C VAL A 3 -4.48 -29.45 -26.86
N LEU A 4 -3.81 -29.96 -25.81
CA LEU A 4 -2.81 -29.21 -25.03
C LEU A 4 -3.13 -27.73 -24.69
N ALA A 5 -4.27 -27.45 -24.05
CA ALA A 5 -4.62 -26.07 -23.63
C ALA A 5 -4.79 -25.87 -22.12
N LYS A 6 -4.44 -26.86 -21.28
CA LYS A 6 -4.67 -26.80 -19.82
C LYS A 6 -3.42 -26.80 -18.92
N LEU A 7 -2.21 -26.67 -19.46
CA LEU A 7 -0.98 -26.90 -18.69
C LEU A 7 -0.13 -25.66 -18.34
N PHE A 8 -0.46 -24.44 -18.79
CA PHE A 8 0.43 -23.28 -18.58
C PHE A 8 -0.24 -21.99 -18.05
N GLY A 9 -1.44 -22.07 -17.48
CA GLY A 9 -2.15 -20.88 -16.95
C GLY A 9 -2.09 -20.67 -15.43
N GLY A 10 -1.71 -21.68 -14.63
CA GLY A 10 -1.89 -21.66 -13.18
C GLY A 10 -0.76 -20.98 -12.37
N GLY A 11 0.44 -20.86 -12.93
CA GLY A 11 1.61 -20.35 -12.19
C GLY A 11 1.52 -18.86 -11.86
N LYS A 12 1.03 -18.04 -12.79
CA LYS A 12 0.95 -16.57 -12.61
C LYS A 12 -0.11 -16.17 -11.58
N ALA A 13 -1.29 -16.78 -11.65
CA ALA A 13 -2.38 -16.50 -10.70
C ALA A 13 -1.98 -16.88 -9.27
N LYS A 14 -1.36 -18.05 -9.10
CA LYS A 14 -0.88 -18.52 -7.79
C LYS A 14 0.22 -17.62 -7.21
N ARG A 15 1.21 -17.22 -8.02
CA ARG A 15 2.29 -16.31 -7.60
C ARG A 15 1.74 -14.97 -7.12
N ARG A 16 0.73 -14.44 -7.80
CA ARG A 16 0.08 -13.18 -7.44
C ARG A 16 -0.68 -13.26 -6.10
N GLU A 17 -1.36 -14.37 -5.82
CA GLU A 17 -1.99 -14.59 -4.51
C GLU A 17 -0.96 -14.66 -3.38
N GLU A 18 0.19 -15.29 -3.62
CA GLU A 18 1.29 -15.37 -2.64
C GLU A 18 1.89 -13.98 -2.34
N LEU A 19 2.06 -13.12 -3.36
CA LEU A 19 2.55 -11.75 -3.21
C LEU A 19 1.59 -10.85 -2.41
N LEU A 20 0.27 -11.07 -2.51
CA LEU A 20 -0.71 -10.18 -1.89
C LEU A 20 -1.05 -10.56 -0.44
N VAL A 21 -0.23 -11.39 0.22
CA VAL A 21 -0.52 -11.90 1.58
C VAL A 21 -0.70 -10.78 2.62
N ASN A 22 0.04 -9.67 2.48
CA ASN A 22 -0.04 -8.50 3.36
C ASN A 22 -0.91 -7.37 2.79
N VAL A 23 -1.60 -7.61 1.66
CA VAL A 23 -2.41 -6.61 0.97
C VAL A 23 -3.87 -7.03 0.87
N THR A 24 -4.75 -6.19 1.36
CA THR A 24 -6.20 -6.40 1.29
C THR A 24 -6.74 -5.97 -0.08
N THR A 25 -7.36 -6.88 -0.83
CA THR A 25 -7.84 -6.61 -2.21
C THR A 25 -9.36 -6.55 -2.36
N ASN A 26 -10.10 -6.89 -1.30
CA ASN A 26 -11.56 -7.01 -1.29
C ASN A 26 -12.26 -5.89 -0.52
N ILE A 27 -11.55 -4.80 -0.20
CA ILE A 27 -12.09 -3.66 0.54
C ILE A 27 -11.76 -2.39 -0.22
N ASP A 28 -12.75 -1.52 -0.40
CA ASP A 28 -12.55 -0.15 -0.84
C ASP A 28 -11.97 0.67 0.32
N PRO A 29 -10.71 1.15 0.25
CA PRO A 29 -10.06 1.90 1.33
C PRO A 29 -10.79 3.20 1.66
N HIS A 30 -11.57 3.78 0.74
CA HIS A 30 -12.36 4.99 1.00
C HIS A 30 -13.50 4.75 2.00
N THR A 31 -13.91 3.49 2.22
CA THR A 31 -14.90 3.12 3.24
C THR A 31 -14.32 3.08 4.65
N LEU A 32 -12.98 3.00 4.76
CA LEU A 32 -12.26 2.99 6.03
C LEU A 32 -11.58 4.33 6.30
N TRP A 33 -11.05 4.98 5.28
CA TRP A 33 -10.17 6.13 5.39
C TRP A 33 -10.73 7.33 4.62
N LYS A 34 -10.83 8.47 5.31
CA LYS A 34 -11.19 9.76 4.70
C LYS A 34 -9.95 10.63 4.57
N SER A 35 -9.67 11.12 3.36
CA SER A 35 -8.62 12.13 3.17
C SER A 35 -9.00 13.45 3.84
N ILE A 36 -8.06 14.01 4.59
CA ILE A 36 -8.23 15.28 5.32
C ILE A 36 -7.24 16.35 4.87
N GLY A 37 -6.20 15.99 4.12
CA GLY A 37 -5.23 16.91 3.56
C GLY A 37 -4.12 16.19 2.81
N GLU A 38 -3.31 16.95 2.10
CA GLU A 38 -2.08 16.47 1.48
C GLU A 38 -0.91 16.71 2.45
N LEU A 39 -0.02 15.72 2.58
CA LEU A 39 1.21 15.83 3.37
C LEU A 39 2.42 16.10 2.48
N GLY A 40 2.38 15.62 1.24
CA GLY A 40 3.43 15.87 0.25
C GLY A 40 3.28 14.96 -0.97
N GLU A 41 4.15 15.18 -1.94
CA GLU A 41 4.26 14.38 -3.15
C GLU A 41 5.61 13.66 -3.13
N GLY A 42 5.59 12.33 -3.16
CA GLY A 42 6.78 11.50 -3.31
C GLY A 42 6.98 11.07 -4.76
N THR A 43 8.12 10.44 -5.05
CA THR A 43 8.47 9.92 -6.39
C THR A 43 7.41 9.00 -7.00
N PHE A 44 6.65 8.30 -6.16
CA PHE A 44 5.69 7.26 -6.56
C PHE A 44 4.23 7.65 -6.30
N GLY A 45 3.96 8.91 -5.98
CA GLY A 45 2.60 9.42 -5.79
C GLY A 45 2.41 10.31 -4.58
N VAL A 46 1.16 10.63 -4.31
CA VAL A 46 0.77 11.62 -3.30
C VAL A 46 0.58 10.96 -1.94
N VAL A 47 1.19 11.54 -0.91
CA VAL A 47 0.99 11.18 0.48
C VAL A 47 -0.08 12.08 1.06
N ARG A 48 -1.17 11.48 1.53
CA ARG A 48 -2.31 12.19 2.10
C ARG A 48 -2.42 11.91 3.58
N LYS A 49 -2.76 12.94 4.35
CA LYS A 49 -3.26 12.76 5.70
C LYS A 49 -4.66 12.18 5.60
N VAL A 50 -4.90 11.07 6.26
CA VAL A 50 -6.19 10.39 6.30
C VAL A 50 -6.67 10.19 7.73
N LYS A 51 -7.99 10.09 7.89
CA LYS A 51 -8.65 9.78 9.16
C LYS A 51 -9.47 8.51 9.02
N HIS A 52 -9.25 7.54 9.91
CA HIS A 52 -10.06 6.34 9.97
C HIS A 52 -11.49 6.69 10.39
N LEU A 53 -12.48 6.23 9.65
CA LEU A 53 -13.87 6.65 9.79
C LEU A 53 -14.53 6.12 11.07
N HIS A 54 -14.16 4.92 11.53
CA HIS A 54 -14.70 4.33 12.76
C HIS A 54 -13.95 4.76 14.04
N THR A 55 -12.62 4.61 14.07
CA THR A 55 -11.80 4.89 15.26
C THR A 55 -11.44 6.37 15.41
N GLY A 56 -11.50 7.16 14.32
CA GLY A 56 -11.05 8.54 14.31
C GLY A 56 -9.53 8.73 14.28
N GLU A 57 -8.76 7.64 14.19
CA GLU A 57 -7.29 7.64 14.13
C GLU A 57 -6.77 8.40 12.91
N LEU A 58 -5.68 9.13 13.06
CA LEU A 58 -4.99 9.82 11.97
C LEU A 58 -3.83 8.96 11.45
N ALA A 59 -3.68 8.92 10.12
CA ALA A 59 -2.63 8.17 9.44
C ALA A 59 -2.13 8.93 8.20
N ALA A 60 -1.01 8.49 7.65
CA ALA A 60 -0.52 8.89 6.33
C ALA A 60 -0.82 7.78 5.33
N ALA A 61 -1.49 8.10 4.22
CA ALA A 61 -1.76 7.17 3.13
C ALA A 61 -1.01 7.58 1.87
N LYS A 62 -0.09 6.74 1.43
CA LYS A 62 0.56 6.84 0.11
C LYS A 62 -0.31 6.08 -0.90
N VAL A 63 -0.79 6.77 -1.93
CA VAL A 63 -1.62 6.18 -2.99
C VAL A 63 -0.79 6.10 -4.26
N ILE A 64 -0.53 4.88 -4.73
CA ILE A 64 0.38 4.57 -5.84
C ILE A 64 -0.43 3.91 -6.96
N PRO A 65 -0.54 4.55 -8.14
CA PRO A 65 -1.10 3.90 -9.32
C PRO A 65 -0.21 2.72 -9.76
N ILE A 66 -0.83 1.59 -10.06
CA ILE A 66 -0.15 0.39 -10.55
C ILE A 66 -0.28 0.35 -12.07
N GLU A 67 0.84 0.59 -12.76
CA GLU A 67 0.91 0.61 -14.22
C GLU A 67 1.22 -0.77 -14.82
N SER A 68 1.99 -1.60 -14.11
CA SER A 68 2.36 -2.96 -14.53
C SER A 68 2.35 -3.99 -13.39
N GLU A 69 2.43 -5.28 -13.72
CA GLU A 69 2.62 -6.34 -12.72
C GLU A 69 4.01 -6.27 -12.06
N GLU A 70 5.02 -5.76 -12.75
CA GLU A 70 6.39 -5.58 -12.22
C GLU A 70 6.41 -4.49 -11.14
N ASP A 71 5.75 -3.35 -11.39
CA ASP A 71 5.60 -2.30 -10.37
C ASP A 71 4.89 -2.81 -9.13
N LEU A 72 3.85 -3.64 -9.33
CA LEU A 72 3.15 -4.26 -8.21
C LEU A 72 4.08 -5.18 -7.41
N GLU A 73 4.87 -6.04 -8.08
CA GLU A 73 5.84 -6.91 -7.41
C GLU A 73 6.84 -6.08 -6.57
N ASP A 74 7.36 -4.96 -7.10
CA ASP A 74 8.28 -4.08 -6.40
C ASP A 74 7.65 -3.40 -5.17
N TYR A 75 6.45 -2.84 -5.31
CA TYR A 75 5.78 -2.17 -4.17
C TYR A 75 5.31 -3.14 -3.10
N ILE A 76 5.01 -4.39 -3.47
CA ILE A 76 4.67 -5.43 -2.50
C ILE A 76 5.85 -5.76 -1.60
N VAL A 77 7.07 -5.79 -2.15
CA VAL A 77 8.28 -5.97 -1.34
C VAL A 77 8.40 -4.87 -0.28
N GLU A 78 8.08 -3.61 -0.62
CA GLU A 78 8.06 -2.53 0.38
C GLU A 78 7.03 -2.80 1.49
N VAL A 79 5.82 -3.25 1.14
CA VAL A 79 4.76 -3.59 2.10
C VAL A 79 5.18 -4.74 3.01
N ASP A 80 5.80 -5.78 2.47
CA ASP A 80 6.25 -6.95 3.23
C ASP A 80 7.32 -6.57 4.26
N ILE A 81 8.30 -5.75 3.85
CA ILE A 81 9.32 -5.22 4.75
C ILE A 81 8.65 -4.42 5.89
N LEU A 82 7.70 -3.54 5.58
CA LEU A 82 6.99 -2.74 6.58
C LEU A 82 6.09 -3.60 7.49
N ALA A 83 5.54 -4.70 6.99
CA ALA A 83 4.72 -5.62 7.76
C ALA A 83 5.54 -6.44 8.78
N GLU A 84 6.78 -6.79 8.42
CA GLU A 84 7.73 -7.50 9.28
C GLU A 84 8.44 -6.56 10.28
N CYS A 85 8.66 -5.29 9.91
CA CYS A 85 9.33 -4.31 10.76
C CYS A 85 8.39 -3.68 11.80
N LYS A 86 8.20 -4.34 12.94
CA LYS A 86 7.47 -3.81 14.11
C LYS A 86 8.44 -3.37 15.21
N HIS A 87 8.78 -2.08 15.24
CA HIS A 87 9.66 -1.49 16.24
C HIS A 87 9.17 -0.09 16.65
N GLU A 88 9.37 0.31 17.91
CA GLU A 88 8.87 1.59 18.46
C GLU A 88 9.40 2.83 17.72
N THR A 89 10.55 2.72 17.07
CA THR A 89 11.18 3.82 16.32
C THR A 89 10.99 3.73 14.80
N VAL A 90 10.22 2.75 14.31
CA VAL A 90 9.94 2.56 12.89
C VAL A 90 8.46 2.80 12.66
N VAL A 91 8.12 3.52 11.59
CA VAL A 91 6.72 3.81 11.25
C VAL A 91 5.93 2.53 11.08
N GLY A 92 4.84 2.40 11.86
CA GLY A 92 4.02 1.20 11.83
C GLY A 92 3.11 1.15 10.61
N LEU A 93 3.08 0.02 9.92
CA LEU A 93 2.06 -0.27 8.91
C LEU A 93 0.68 -0.45 9.57
N ARG A 94 -0.27 0.41 9.21
CA ARG A 94 -1.68 0.31 9.65
C ARG A 94 -2.51 -0.54 8.69
N GLY A 95 -2.17 -0.54 7.41
CA GLY A 95 -2.76 -1.43 6.43
C GLY A 95 -2.27 -1.17 5.02
N ALA A 96 -2.42 -2.16 4.15
CA ALA A 96 -2.20 -2.03 2.73
C ALA A 96 -3.42 -2.54 1.95
N TYR A 97 -3.84 -1.78 0.92
CA TYR A 97 -5.04 -2.08 0.14
C TYR A 97 -4.79 -1.94 -1.36
N LEU A 98 -5.21 -2.91 -2.17
CA LEU A 98 -5.20 -2.79 -3.62
C LEU A 98 -6.63 -2.61 -4.12
N TRP A 99 -6.95 -1.41 -4.60
CA TRP A 99 -8.29 -1.05 -5.06
C TRP A 99 -8.22 -0.27 -6.37
N GLN A 100 -8.97 -0.70 -7.38
CA GLN A 100 -9.02 -0.05 -8.70
C GLN A 100 -7.62 0.31 -9.26
N ASN A 101 -6.69 -0.66 -9.28
CA ASN A 101 -5.31 -0.45 -9.71
C ASN A 101 -4.53 0.61 -8.92
N ASN A 102 -4.95 0.95 -7.71
CA ASN A 102 -4.19 1.81 -6.81
C ASN A 102 -3.80 1.00 -5.58
N LEU A 103 -2.51 0.97 -5.27
CA LEU A 103 -2.00 0.46 -4.01
C LEU A 103 -2.01 1.59 -2.98
N TRP A 104 -2.67 1.34 -1.87
CA TRP A 104 -2.73 2.20 -0.71
C TRP A 104 -1.83 1.61 0.35
N ILE A 105 -0.82 2.36 0.78
CA ILE A 105 0.02 2.03 1.93
C ILE A 105 -0.32 3.02 3.03
N VAL A 106 -0.96 2.55 4.10
CA VAL A 106 -1.39 3.37 5.23
C VAL A 106 -0.44 3.15 6.39
N LEU A 107 0.24 4.21 6.77
CA LEU A 107 1.25 4.23 7.82
C LEU A 107 0.79 5.10 8.99
N GLU A 108 1.33 4.80 10.16
CA GLU A 108 1.27 5.69 11.31
C GLU A 108 1.72 7.11 10.95
N LEU A 109 0.96 8.10 11.40
CA LEU A 109 1.29 9.51 11.18
C LEU A 109 2.32 9.97 12.23
N CYS A 110 3.52 10.34 11.79
CA CYS A 110 4.49 11.01 12.64
C CYS A 110 4.22 12.51 12.69
N GLU A 111 3.92 13.06 13.87
CA GLU A 111 3.65 14.50 14.03
C GLU A 111 4.91 15.39 13.93
N GLY A 112 6.10 14.79 13.87
CA GLY A 112 7.39 15.49 13.81
C GLY A 112 7.86 15.92 12.41
N GLY A 113 7.14 15.57 11.34
CA GLY A 113 7.56 15.89 9.96
C GLY A 113 8.77 15.07 9.48
N ALA A 114 9.25 15.39 8.27
CA ALA A 114 10.47 14.79 7.72
C ALA A 114 11.72 15.39 8.37
N LEU A 115 12.77 14.59 8.56
CA LEU A 115 14.04 15.08 9.11
C LEU A 115 14.77 16.06 8.17
N ASP A 116 14.44 16.11 6.88
CA ASP A 116 15.06 17.02 5.90
C ASP A 116 14.36 18.40 5.80
N ASP A 117 13.14 18.54 6.35
CA ASP A 117 12.35 19.77 6.32
C ASP A 117 12.95 20.90 7.19
N SER A 118 14.07 20.63 7.89
CA SER A 118 14.74 21.57 8.80
C SER A 118 16.16 21.97 8.39
N LEU A 119 16.61 21.72 7.15
CA LEU A 119 17.85 22.31 6.64
C LEU A 119 17.57 23.66 5.95
N ILE A 120 17.43 24.71 6.76
CA ILE A 120 17.62 26.11 6.33
C ILE A 120 18.71 26.75 7.17
#